data_AF-A0A960H694-F1
#
_entry.id   AF-A0A960H694-F1
#
_cell.length_a   1.000
_cell.length_b   1.000
_cell.length_c   1.000
_cell.angle_alpha   90.00
_cell.angle_beta   90.00
_cell.angle_gamma   90.00
#
_symmetry.space_group_name_H-M   'P 1'
#
loop_
_entity.id
_entity.type
_entity.pdbx_description
1 polymer ?
#
loop_
_entity_poly.entity_id
_entity_poly.type
_entity_poly.pdbx_seq_one_letter_code
_entity_poly.pdbx_strand_id
1 'polypeptide(L)'
;MALGSAAGAVSPEWIGRAPHEELERGARPVLPSKDPFFTPPAGFEHAEPGTVLRSRDVELGFLGLIPQKVKATQLLYRTTDMNG
;
A
#
# COMPACT_ATOMS: atom_id res chain seq x y z
N MET A 1 4.80 -37.46 16.42
CA MET A 1 5.07 -36.40 15.43
C MET A 1 3.87 -35.48 15.42
N ALA A 2 3.96 -34.35 16.12
CA ALA A 2 2.87 -33.37 16.20
C ALA A 2 2.97 -32.47 14.98
N LEU A 3 1.92 -32.46 14.15
CA LEU A 3 1.76 -31.53 13.04
C LEU A 3 1.70 -30.12 13.63
N GLY A 4 2.75 -29.33 13.41
CA GLY A 4 2.79 -27.93 13.82
C GLY A 4 1.63 -27.19 13.18
N SER A 5 0.75 -26.64 14.02
CA SER A 5 -0.36 -25.79 13.62
C SER A 5 0.17 -24.61 12.80
N ALA A 6 -0.23 -24.52 11.53
CA ALA A 6 0.06 -23.39 10.64
C ALA A 6 -0.73 -22.11 11.02
N ALA A 7 -1.05 -21.93 12.29
CA ALA A 7 -1.83 -20.79 12.81
C ALA A 7 -1.03 -19.48 12.91
N GLY A 8 0.24 -19.46 12.47
CA GLY A 8 1.09 -18.27 12.40
C GLY A 8 1.26 -17.69 10.99
N ALA A 9 0.70 -18.33 9.96
CA ALA A 9 0.67 -17.75 8.63
C ALA A 9 -0.37 -16.63 8.64
N VAL A 10 0.10 -15.39 8.87
CA VAL A 10 -0.65 -14.17 8.59
C VAL A 10 -1.21 -14.31 7.17
N SER A 11 -2.50 -14.62 7.08
CA SER A 11 -3.23 -14.60 5.82
C SER A 11 -3.04 -13.18 5.27
N PRO A 12 -2.45 -13.02 4.09
CA PRO A 12 -2.11 -11.69 3.63
C PRO A 12 -3.39 -10.86 3.49
N GLU A 13 -3.48 -9.77 4.25
CA GLU A 13 -4.64 -8.89 4.38
C GLU A 13 -5.13 -8.31 3.04
N TRP A 14 -4.30 -8.40 1.99
CA TRP A 14 -4.60 -7.99 0.63
C TRP A 14 -5.30 -9.06 -0.22
N ILE A 15 -5.38 -10.32 0.22
CA ILE A 15 -6.08 -11.38 -0.50
C ILE A 15 -7.59 -11.12 -0.42
N GLY A 16 -8.19 -10.74 -1.56
CA GLY A 16 -9.63 -10.49 -1.71
C GLY A 16 -10.01 -9.00 -1.79
N ARG A 17 -9.34 -8.13 -1.02
CA ARG A 17 -9.42 -6.67 -1.16
C ARG A 17 -8.22 -6.02 -0.45
N ALA A 18 -7.44 -5.21 -1.17
CA ALA A 18 -6.38 -4.43 -0.55
C ALA A 18 -6.94 -3.45 0.50
N PRO A 19 -6.32 -3.30 1.68
CA PRO A 19 -6.71 -2.27 2.64
C PRO A 19 -6.67 -0.88 1.99
N HIS A 20 -7.66 -0.06 2.35
CA HIS A 20 -7.83 1.30 1.84
C HIS A 20 -7.84 2.30 3.00
N GLU A 21 -6.97 3.30 2.94
CA GLU A 21 -6.93 4.41 3.89
C GLU A 21 -7.64 5.63 3.29
N GLU A 22 -8.57 6.21 4.05
CA GLU A 22 -9.26 7.43 3.65
C GLU A 22 -8.36 8.66 3.83
N LEU A 23 -8.56 9.66 2.98
CA LEU A 23 -7.79 10.91 3.04
C LEU A 23 -8.22 11.79 4.22
N GLU A 24 -7.26 12.15 5.08
CA GLU A 24 -7.39 13.30 5.97
C GLU A 24 -7.08 14.62 5.23
N ARG A 25 -8.12 15.32 4.78
CA ARG A 25 -7.97 16.56 4.01
C ARG A 25 -7.24 17.65 4.78
N GLY A 26 -6.32 18.34 4.09
CA GLY A 26 -5.52 19.42 4.67
C GLY A 26 -4.36 18.97 5.57
N ALA A 27 -4.17 17.66 5.77
CA ALA A 27 -2.97 17.13 6.41
C ALA A 27 -1.73 17.42 5.55
N ARG A 28 -0.60 17.71 6.21
CA ARG A 28 0.67 17.86 5.49
C ARG A 28 1.18 16.48 5.04
N PRO A 29 1.61 16.32 3.78
CA PRO A 29 2.20 15.06 3.33
C PRO A 29 3.39 14.66 4.19
N VAL A 30 3.42 13.38 4.58
CA VAL A 30 4.58 12.76 5.24
C VAL A 30 5.67 12.53 4.18
N LEU A 31 6.95 12.68 4.58
CA LEU A 31 8.06 12.33 3.70
C LEU A 31 8.02 10.83 3.35
N PRO A 32 8.28 10.43 2.10
CA PRO A 32 8.22 9.02 1.71
C PRO A 32 9.07 8.09 2.58
N SER A 33 10.25 8.54 3.01
CA SER A 33 11.14 7.77 3.90
C SER A 33 10.62 7.56 5.32
N LYS A 34 9.55 8.27 5.70
CA LYS A 34 8.90 8.18 7.03
C LYS A 34 7.47 7.69 6.94
N ASP A 35 6.99 7.39 5.74
CA ASP A 35 5.59 7.04 5.49
C ASP A 35 5.46 5.51 5.42
N PRO A 36 4.74 4.88 6.39
CA PRO A 36 4.55 3.43 6.42
C PRO A 36 3.86 2.86 5.17
N PHE A 37 3.17 3.70 4.39
CA PHE A 37 2.55 3.29 3.14
C PHE A 37 3.55 2.68 2.14
N PHE A 38 4.81 3.09 2.17
CA PHE A 38 5.85 2.55 1.29
C PHE A 38 6.51 1.27 1.81
N THR A 39 6.13 0.79 3.00
CA THR A 39 6.60 -0.48 3.53
C THR A 39 5.68 -1.61 3.04
N PRO A 40 6.19 -2.59 2.28
CA PRO A 40 5.36 -3.67 1.80
C PRO A 40 4.87 -4.55 2.97
N PRO A 41 3.63 -5.08 2.91
CA PRO A 41 3.15 -6.04 3.90
C PRO A 41 3.97 -7.33 3.83
N ALA A 42 4.03 -8.06 4.95
CA ALA A 42 4.67 -9.37 4.98
C ALA A 42 4.03 -10.32 3.94
N GLY A 43 4.87 -11.08 3.23
CA GLY A 43 4.43 -12.05 2.24
C GLY A 43 4.03 -11.46 0.88
N PHE A 44 4.26 -10.16 0.65
CA PHE A 44 4.03 -9.52 -0.65
C PHE A 44 4.80 -10.19 -1.80
N GLU A 45 5.90 -10.88 -1.49
CA GLU A 45 6.76 -11.59 -2.44
C GLU A 45 5.99 -12.71 -3.17
N HIS A 46 4.97 -13.27 -2.52
CA HIS A 46 4.12 -14.32 -3.08
C HIS A 46 2.94 -13.77 -3.90
N ALA A 47 2.71 -12.46 -3.90
CA ALA A 47 1.69 -11.85 -4.73
C ALA A 47 2.12 -11.85 -6.21
N GLU A 48 1.15 -11.87 -7.13
CA GLU A 48 1.44 -11.76 -8.56
C GLU A 48 1.84 -10.31 -8.93
N PRO A 49 2.74 -10.10 -9.91
CA PRO A 49 2.99 -8.77 -10.48
C PRO A 49 1.69 -8.04 -10.81
N GLY A 50 1.58 -6.78 -10.36
CA GLY A 50 0.37 -5.95 -10.53
C GLY A 50 -0.66 -6.08 -9.40
N THR A 51 -0.50 -7.01 -8.46
CA THR A 51 -1.37 -7.10 -7.28
C THR A 51 -1.32 -5.81 -6.48
N VAL A 52 -2.47 -5.19 -6.23
CA VAL A 52 -2.59 -4.06 -5.30
C VAL A 52 -2.48 -4.59 -3.88
N LEU A 53 -1.50 -4.07 -3.13
CA LEU A 53 -1.18 -4.46 -1.76
C LEU A 53 -1.82 -3.51 -0.75
N ARG A 54 -1.87 -2.21 -1.07
CA ARG A 54 -2.54 -1.15 -0.29
C ARG A 54 -3.05 -0.06 -1.21
N SER A 55 -4.05 0.69 -0.76
CA SER A 55 -4.51 1.90 -1.43
C SER A 55 -4.81 3.01 -0.44
N ARG A 56 -4.72 4.26 -0.88
CA ARG A 56 -5.17 5.41 -0.10
C ARG A 56 -5.63 6.56 -0.97
N ASP A 57 -6.62 7.30 -0.51
CA ASP A 57 -6.99 8.55 -1.16
C ASP A 57 -5.94 9.64 -0.88
N VAL A 58 -5.69 10.50 -1.87
CA VAL A 58 -4.69 11.58 -1.77
C VAL A 58 -5.21 12.90 -2.33
N GLU A 59 -4.69 13.99 -1.78
CA GLU A 59 -4.87 15.34 -2.33
C GLU A 59 -3.68 15.69 -3.23
N LEU A 60 -3.96 16.01 -4.50
CA LEU A 60 -2.95 16.49 -5.42
C LEU A 60 -2.88 18.02 -5.37
N GLY A 61 -1.67 18.55 -5.23
CA GLY A 61 -1.40 19.99 -5.31
C GLY A 61 -0.57 20.34 -6.54
N PHE A 62 -0.92 21.41 -7.26
CA PHE A 62 0.00 22.01 -8.23
C PHE A 62 1.21 22.56 -7.47
N LEU A 63 2.40 22.05 -7.80
CA LEU A 63 3.64 22.26 -7.02
C LEU A 63 3.49 21.92 -5.53
N GLY A 64 2.53 21.08 -5.15
CA GLY A 64 2.21 20.77 -3.75
C GLY A 64 1.56 21.92 -2.97
N LEU A 65 1.19 23.03 -3.63
CA LEU A 65 0.70 24.25 -2.98
C LEU A 65 -0.77 24.56 -3.25
N ILE A 66 -1.25 24.30 -4.47
CA ILE A 66 -2.62 24.63 -4.88
C ILE A 66 -3.43 23.33 -5.03
N PRO A 67 -4.39 23.05 -4.13
CA PRO A 67 -5.21 21.84 -4.21
C PRO A 67 -5.97 21.74 -5.54
N GLN A 68 -5.91 20.57 -6.18
CA GLN A 68 -6.63 20.28 -7.41
C GLN A 68 -7.96 19.61 -7.08
N LYS A 69 -9.04 20.01 -7.78
CA LYS A 69 -10.40 19.48 -7.56
C LYS A 69 -10.62 18.14 -8.30
N VAL A 70 -9.76 17.17 -8.04
CA VAL A 70 -9.83 15.83 -8.63
C VAL A 70 -9.84 14.77 -7.54
N LYS A 71 -10.45 13.62 -7.83
CA LYS A 71 -10.28 12.42 -7.00
C LYS A 71 -8.98 11.74 -7.42
N ALA A 72 -8.12 11.43 -6.46
CA ALA A 72 -6.86 10.76 -6.71
C ALA A 72 -6.61 9.70 -5.63
N THR A 73 -6.03 8.59 -6.06
CA THR A 73 -5.72 7.43 -5.20
C THR A 73 -4.29 7.00 -5.48
N GLN A 74 -3.53 6.73 -4.42
CA GLN A 74 -2.23 6.06 -4.50
C GLN A 74 -2.40 4.56 -4.29
N LEU A 75 -1.65 3.77 -5.06
CA LEU A 75 -1.62 2.32 -4.98
C LEU A 75 -0.20 1.88 -4.64
N LEU A 76 -0.06 1.07 -3.58
CA LEU A 76 1.10 0.23 -3.39
C LEU A 76 0.82 -1.09 -4.09
N TYR A 77 1.64 -1.47 -5.08
CA TYR A 77 1.43 -2.69 -5.85
C TYR A 77 2.72 -3.49 -5.97
N ARG A 78 2.59 -4.80 -6.10
CA ARG A 78 3.72 -5.70 -6.29
C ARG A 78 4.28 -5.54 -7.71
N THR A 79 5.57 -5.32 -7.83
CA THR A 79 6.30 -5.27 -9.10
C THR A 79 7.55 -6.16 -9.04
N THR A 80 8.39 -6.14 -10.07
CA THR A 80 9.69 -6.80 -10.12
C THR A 80 10.76 -5.76 -10.45
N ASP A 81 11.90 -5.80 -9.77
CA ASP A 81 13.01 -4.91 -10.07
C ASP A 81 13.87 -5.44 -11.23
N MET A 82 15.05 -4.86 -11.45
CA MET A 82 15.94 -5.27 -12.55
C MET A 82 16.59 -6.67 -12.35
N ASN A 83 16.50 -7.24 -11.15
CA ASN A 83 17.13 -8.51 -10.77
C ASN A 83 16.17 -9.71 -10.80
N GLY A 84 14.91 -9.50 -11.19
CA GLY A 84 13.87 -10.54 -11.17
C GLY A 84 13.20 -10.68 -9.81
#